data_AF-A0A7I0NPY1-F1
#
_entry.id   AF-A0A7I0NPY1-F1
#
_cell.length_a   1.000
_cell.length_b   1.000
_cell.length_c   1.000
_cell.angle_alpha   90.00
_cell.angle_beta   90.00
_cell.angle_gamma   90.00
#
_symmetry.space_group_name_H-M   'P 1'
#
loop_
_entity.id
_entity.type
_entity.pdbx_description
1 polymer ?
#
loop_
_entity_poly.entity_id
_entity_poly.type
_entity_poly.pdbx_seq_one_letter_code
_entity_poly.pdbx_strand_id
1 'polypeptide(L)'
;MKKEELQEKSTEKLRSTLKGNKIVVGALVGILTFLLLITIYGLIVKEEKTTFIALLSVVFSCGAILPGQFNTIKKIKEELKTRENKS
;
A
#
# COMPACT_ATOMS: atom_id res chain seq x y z
N MET A 1 4.19 -10.36 -6.82
CA MET A 1 5.19 -11.40 -6.52
C MET A 1 4.66 -12.77 -6.93
N LYS A 2 5.49 -13.58 -7.61
CA LYS A 2 5.13 -14.95 -8.02
C LYS A 2 5.37 -15.93 -6.86
N LYS A 3 4.74 -17.11 -6.91
CA LYS A 3 4.88 -18.13 -5.85
C LYS A 3 6.29 -18.72 -5.81
N GLU A 4 6.93 -18.93 -6.97
CA GLU A 4 8.29 -19.51 -7.00
C GLU A 4 9.31 -18.61 -6.29
N GLU A 5 9.26 -17.29 -6.53
CA GLU A 5 10.18 -16.31 -5.89
C GLU A 5 10.00 -16.21 -4.36
N LEU A 6 8.79 -16.51 -3.86
CA LEU A 6 8.54 -16.54 -2.43
C LEU A 6 9.08 -17.84 -1.82
N GLN A 7 8.98 -18.96 -2.53
CA GLN A 7 9.48 -20.26 -2.09
C GLN A 7 11.01 -20.26 -1.92
N GLU A 8 11.73 -19.60 -2.82
CA GLU A 8 13.19 -19.47 -2.78
C GLU A 8 13.72 -18.59 -1.63
N LYS A 9 12.89 -17.71 -1.06
CA LYS A 9 13.31 -16.86 0.07
C LYS A 9 13.21 -17.60 1.41
N SER A 10 14.14 -17.29 2.31
CA SER A 10 14.09 -17.74 3.69
C SER A 10 12.93 -17.08 4.45
N THR A 11 12.41 -17.77 5.47
CA THR A 11 11.32 -17.30 6.34
C THR A 11 11.62 -15.92 6.95
N GLU A 12 12.88 -15.67 7.32
CA GLU A 12 13.34 -14.39 7.87
C GLU A 12 13.28 -13.26 6.83
N LYS A 13 13.71 -13.52 5.59
CA LYS A 13 13.60 -12.58 4.47
C LYS A 13 12.13 -12.28 4.13
N LEU A 14 11.24 -13.28 4.18
CA LEU A 14 9.80 -13.09 4.00
C LEU A 14 9.20 -12.22 5.11
N ARG A 15 9.54 -12.47 6.37
CA ARG A 15 9.07 -11.65 7.52
C ARG A 15 9.57 -10.20 7.44
N SER A 16 10.83 -10.00 7.06
CA SER A 16 11.40 -8.66 6.86
C SER A 16 10.70 -7.93 5.71
N THR A 17 10.49 -8.61 4.57
CA THR A 17 9.73 -8.07 3.43
C THR A 17 8.30 -7.70 3.84
N LEU A 18 7.63 -8.54 4.62
CA LEU A 18 6.27 -8.28 5.10
C LEU A 18 6.20 -7.05 6.03
N LYS A 19 7.16 -6.89 6.94
CA LYS A 19 7.26 -5.70 7.81
C LYS A 19 7.51 -4.44 6.98
N GLY A 20 8.47 -4.49 6.06
CA GLY A 20 8.77 -3.37 5.14
C GLY A 20 7.53 -2.96 4.34
N ASN A 21 6.86 -3.92 3.70
CA ASN A 21 5.64 -3.63 2.93
C ASN A 21 4.52 -3.06 3.80
N LYS A 22 4.34 -3.53 5.04
CA LYS A 22 3.35 -2.96 5.96
C LYS A 22 3.66 -1.51 6.32
N ILE A 23 4.93 -1.19 6.59
CA ILE A 23 5.36 0.18 6.92
C ILE A 23 5.14 1.10 5.73
N VAL A 24 5.56 0.70 4.53
CA VAL A 24 5.39 1.49 3.31
C VAL A 24 3.91 1.72 3.00
N VAL A 25 3.08 0.67 3.08
CA VAL A 25 1.64 0.80 2.88
C VAL A 25 1.01 1.72 3.93
N GLY A 26 1.40 1.58 5.20
CA GLY A 26 0.92 2.45 6.28
C GLY A 26 1.28 3.91 6.06
N ALA A 27 2.53 4.20 5.70
CA ALA A 27 3.00 5.55 5.39
C ALA A 27 2.28 6.13 4.17
N LEU A 28 2.11 5.34 3.11
CA LEU A 28 1.42 5.76 1.89
C LEU A 28 -0.04 6.11 2.16
N VAL A 29 -0.75 5.29 2.96
CA VAL A 29 -2.13 5.57 3.39
C VAL A 29 -2.20 6.84 4.24
N GLY A 30 -1.24 7.05 5.15
CA GLY A 30 -1.17 8.24 5.98
C GLY A 30 -1.03 9.51 5.15
N ILE A 31 -0.05 9.53 4.23
CA ILE A 31 0.20 10.67 3.34
C ILE A 31 -0.98 10.90 2.40
N LEU A 32 -1.56 9.83 1.83
CA LEU A 32 -2.75 9.93 0.98
C LEU A 32 -3.92 10.55 1.73
N THR A 33 -4.22 10.07 2.93
CA THR A 33 -5.31 10.61 3.76
C THR A 33 -5.10 12.09 4.06
N PHE A 34 -3.88 12.47 4.46
CA PHE A 34 -3.54 13.86 4.75
C PHE A 34 -3.67 14.75 3.51
N LEU A 35 -3.18 14.29 2.36
CA LEU A 35 -3.29 14.99 1.09
C LEU A 35 -4.75 15.13 0.65
N LEU A 36 -5.58 14.12 0.88
CA LEU A 36 -7.01 14.11 0.58
C LEU A 36 -7.76 15.16 1.41
N LEU A 37 -7.47 15.26 2.70
CA LEU A 37 -8.03 16.29 3.59
C LEU A 37 -7.67 17.70 3.12
N ILE A 38 -6.40 17.95 2.79
CA ILE A 38 -5.95 19.25 2.25
C ILE A 38 -6.64 19.54 0.92
N THR A 39 -6.77 18.53 0.06
CA THR A 39 -7.37 18.69 -1.27
C THR A 39 -8.85 19.02 -1.16
N ILE A 40 -9.60 18.33 -0.30
CA ILE A 40 -11.03 18.63 -0.03
C ILE A 40 -11.15 20.04 0.57
N TYR A 41 -10.33 20.39 1.55
CA TYR A 41 -10.37 21.71 2.17
C TYR A 41 -10.11 22.82 1.13
N GLY A 42 -9.10 22.64 0.29
CA GLY A 42 -8.80 23.56 -0.79
C GLY A 42 -9.91 23.65 -1.84
N LEU A 43 -10.54 22.53 -2.20
CA LEU A 43 -11.66 22.50 -3.15
C LEU A 43 -12.90 23.26 -2.64
N ILE A 44 -13.12 23.27 -1.32
CA ILE A 44 -14.24 23.98 -0.67
C ILE A 44 -13.94 25.47 -0.52
N VAL A 45 -12.71 25.84 -0.13
CA VAL A 45 -12.35 27.21 0.27
C VAL A 45 -11.81 28.06 -0.90
N LYS A 46 -11.17 27.45 -1.91
CA LYS A 46 -10.55 28.18 -3.03
C LYS A 46 -11.46 28.20 -4.26
N GLU A 47 -11.51 29.34 -4.94
CA GLU A 47 -12.24 29.50 -6.21
C GLU A 47 -11.56 28.75 -7.37
N GLU A 48 -10.22 28.69 -7.38
CA GLU A 48 -9.41 27.99 -8.37
C GLU A 48 -9.40 26.47 -8.11
N LYS A 49 -10.41 25.76 -8.61
CA LYS A 49 -10.61 24.31 -8.36
C LYS A 49 -9.74 23.40 -9.20
N THR A 50 -9.19 23.88 -10.32
CA THR A 50 -8.44 23.09 -11.31
C THR A 50 -7.26 22.34 -10.68
N THR A 51 -6.47 23.02 -9.84
CA THR A 51 -5.31 22.42 -9.15
C THR A 51 -5.73 21.33 -8.17
N PHE A 52 -6.83 21.53 -7.44
CA PHE A 52 -7.33 20.55 -6.47
C PHE A 52 -7.95 19.32 -7.16
N ILE A 53 -8.60 19.50 -8.30
CA ILE A 53 -9.09 18.38 -9.13
C ILE A 53 -7.91 17.54 -9.65
N ALA A 54 -6.82 18.19 -10.08
CA ALA A 54 -5.60 17.49 -10.48
C ALA A 54 -4.97 16.71 -9.31
N LEU A 55 -4.90 17.31 -8.11
CA LEU A 55 -4.45 16.62 -6.89
C LEU A 55 -5.34 15.41 -6.55
N LEU A 56 -6.66 15.53 -6.73
CA LEU A 56 -7.60 14.44 -6.52
C LEU A 56 -7.28 13.23 -7.41
N SER A 57 -6.97 13.47 -8.69
CA SER A 57 -6.55 12.41 -9.62
C SER A 57 -5.30 11.68 -9.16
N VAL A 58 -4.34 12.39 -8.54
CA VAL A 58 -3.12 11.79 -7.98
C VAL A 58 -3.44 10.91 -6.77
N VAL A 59 -4.38 11.35 -5.91
CA VAL A 59 -4.84 10.54 -4.78
C VAL A 59 -5.49 9.24 -5.27
N PHE A 60 -6.35 9.30 -6.28
CA PHE A 60 -7.01 8.11 -6.83
C PHE A 60 -6.04 7.15 -7.51
N SER A 61 -5.09 7.65 -8.30
CA SER A 61 -4.10 6.81 -8.98
C SER A 61 -3.19 6.10 -8.00
N CYS A 62 -2.68 6.81 -6.99
CA CYS A 62 -1.89 6.22 -5.90
C CYS A 62 -2.73 5.28 -5.03
N GLY A 63 -4.00 5.60 -4.81
CA GLY A 63 -4.94 4.74 -4.09
C GLY A 63 -5.17 3.40 -4.79
N ALA A 64 -5.23 3.38 -6.12
CA ALA A 64 -5.39 2.17 -6.92
C ALA A 64 -4.20 1.19 -6.81
N ILE A 65 -3.04 1.64 -6.33
CA ILE A 65 -1.85 0.80 -6.10
C ILE A 65 -1.98 0.00 -4.79
N LEU A 66 -2.77 0.48 -3.82
CA LEU A 66 -2.93 -0.16 -2.51
C LEU A 66 -3.48 -1.60 -2.60
N PRO A 67 -4.53 -1.93 -3.38
CA PRO A 67 -5.01 -3.30 -3.55
C PRO A 67 -3.91 -4.29 -3.97
N GLY A 68 -3.03 -3.89 -4.89
CA GLY A 68 -1.90 -4.72 -5.34
C GLY A 68 -0.89 -5.00 -4.22
N GLN A 69 -0.63 -3.99 -3.39
CA GLN A 69 0.25 -4.12 -2.22
C GLN A 69 -0.38 -5.00 -1.13
N PHE A 70 -1.69 -4.89 -0.89
CA PHE A 70 -2.42 -5.77 0.03
C PHE A 70 -2.43 -7.23 -0.44
N ASN A 71 -2.60 -7.49 -1.74
CA ASN A 71 -2.57 -8.85 -2.27
C ASN A 71 -1.19 -9.49 -2.09
N THR A 72 -0.13 -8.72 -2.28
CA THR A 72 1.25 -9.17 -2.04
C THR A 72 1.50 -9.51 -0.56
N ILE A 73 1.01 -8.67 0.36
CA ILE A 73 1.09 -8.95 1.81
C ILE A 73 0.32 -10.22 2.17
N LYS A 74 -0.89 -10.43 1.60
CA LYS A 74 -1.68 -11.64 1.84
C LYS A 74 -0.94 -12.89 1.38
N LYS A 75 -0.38 -12.90 0.17
CA LYS A 75 0.39 -14.04 -0.36
C LYS A 75 1.60 -14.39 0.50
N ILE A 76 2.38 -13.39 0.93
CA ILE A 76 3.52 -13.61 1.84
C ILE A 76 3.05 -14.20 3.18
N LYS A 77 1.93 -13.70 3.71
CA LYS A 77 1.37 -14.16 4.99
C LYS A 77 0.82 -15.59 4.91
N GLU A 78 0.13 -15.93 3.83
CA GLU A 78 -0.33 -17.30 3.54
C GLU A 78 0.84 -18.26 3.47
N GLU A 79 1.91 -17.89 2.77
CA GLU A 79 3.07 -18.76 2.64
C GLU A 79 3.84 -18.94 3.95
N LEU A 80 4.01 -17.87 4.73
CA LEU A 80 4.55 -17.97 6.10
C LEU A 80 3.70 -18.91 6.96
N LYS A 81 2.38 -18.84 6.87
CA LYS A 81 1.46 -19.72 7.60
C LYS A 81 1.59 -21.18 7.17
N THR A 82 1.72 -21.44 5.86
CA THR A 82 1.96 -22.80 5.34
C THR A 82 3.27 -23.40 5.85
N ARG A 83 4.33 -22.59 5.99
CA ARG A 83 5.62 -23.04 6.54
C ARG A 83 5.55 -23.31 8.04
N GLU A 84 4.81 -22.49 8.78
CA GLU A 84 4.59 -22.66 10.23
C GLU A 84 3.74 -23.90 10.55
N ASN A 85 2.75 -24.23 9.71
CA ASN A 85 1.90 -25.42 9.86
C ASN A 85 2.55 -26.74 9.39
N LYS A 86 3.72 -26.69 8.75
CA LYS A 86 4.48 -27.87 8.27
C LYS A 86 5.68 -28.23 9.17
N SER A 87 5.93 -27.44 10.22
CA SER A 87 6.92 -27.71 11.27
C SER A 87 6.25 -28.29 12.50
#